data_AF-A0A351QBL3-F1
#
_entry.id   AF-A0A351QBL3-F1
#
_cell.length_a   1.000
_cell.length_b   1.000
_cell.length_c   1.000
_cell.angle_alpha   90.00
_cell.angle_beta   90.00
_cell.angle_gamma   90.00
#
_symmetry.space_group_name_H-M   'P 1'
#
loop_
_entity.id
_entity.type
_entity.pdbx_description
1 polymer ?
#
loop_
_entity_poly.entity_id
_entity_poly.type
_entity_poly.pdbx_seq_one_letter_code
_entity_poly.pdbx_strand_id
1 'polypeptide(L)'
;MKRVFISVIFLAGLLFASCESSKVEEPKVNEFEIKEDELVTSQNFLDGKLLLTFAGDIMAHSENTRGNFQDIYTEIEDIVKQADFSFANLETSVDNKKEYSSYPRFSVKEKYADAAIEAGFNVFSLVNNHCNDFGKAGLESTRKYFEKKQNQLNAQNKELYFAGIKKKQRRANTVRSD
;
A
#
# COMPACT_ATOMS: atom_id res chain seq x y z
N MET A 1 17.64 -60.74 -11.18
CA MET A 1 18.62 -59.63 -11.11
C MET A 1 18.46 -58.60 -12.23
N LYS A 2 18.34 -58.99 -13.51
CA LYS A 2 18.18 -58.04 -14.64
C LYS A 2 16.92 -57.15 -14.61
N ARG A 3 15.79 -57.67 -14.09
CA ARG A 3 14.51 -56.91 -14.00
C ARG A 3 14.52 -55.80 -12.95
N VAL A 4 15.21 -56.01 -11.82
CA VAL A 4 15.33 -55.01 -10.74
C VAL A 4 16.26 -53.87 -11.16
N PHE A 5 17.32 -54.17 -11.91
CA PHE A 5 18.23 -53.15 -12.46
C PHE A 5 17.54 -52.21 -13.46
N ILE A 6 16.63 -52.73 -14.30
CA ILE A 6 15.89 -51.91 -15.26
C ILE A 6 14.92 -50.96 -14.53
N SER A 7 14.28 -51.42 -13.46
CA SER A 7 13.37 -50.59 -12.65
C SER A 7 14.08 -49.46 -11.91
N VAL A 8 15.31 -49.66 -11.44
CA VAL A 8 16.11 -48.61 -10.76
C VAL A 8 16.57 -47.54 -11.75
N ILE A 9 16.95 -47.92 -12.97
CA ILE A 9 17.35 -46.97 -14.03
C ILE A 9 16.15 -46.11 -14.47
N PHE A 10 14.95 -46.70 -14.57
CA PHE A 10 13.73 -45.96 -14.91
C PHE A 10 13.30 -44.97 -13.81
N LEU A 11 13.48 -45.35 -12.54
CA LEU A 11 13.13 -44.49 -11.39
C LEU A 11 14.14 -43.34 -11.21
N ALA A 12 15.42 -43.56 -11.51
CA ALA A 12 16.45 -42.51 -11.51
C ALA A 12 16.24 -41.52 -12.66
N GLY A 13 15.81 -41.97 -13.85
CA GLY A 13 15.51 -41.10 -14.99
C GLY A 13 14.37 -40.12 -14.75
N LEU A 14 13.37 -40.51 -13.94
CA LEU A 14 12.25 -39.63 -13.56
C LEU A 14 12.66 -38.52 -12.58
N LEU A 15 13.71 -38.70 -11.79
CA LEU A 15 14.21 -37.68 -10.86
C LEU A 15 15.02 -36.57 -11.54
N PHE A 16 15.64 -36.85 -12.71
CA PHE A 16 16.41 -35.85 -13.46
C PHE A 16 15.57 -35.01 -14.45
N ALA A 17 14.33 -35.43 -14.76
CA ALA A 17 13.46 -34.71 -15.70
C ALA A 17 12.59 -33.62 -15.05
N SER A 18 12.57 -33.48 -13.71
CA SER A 18 11.70 -32.53 -13.01
C SER A 18 12.36 -31.19 -12.64
N CYS A 19 13.59 -30.94 -13.12
CA CYS A 19 14.27 -29.66 -12.93
C CYS A 19 14.41 -28.93 -14.28
N GLU A 20 13.28 -28.67 -14.92
CA GLU A 20 13.20 -27.66 -15.96
C GLU A 20 12.72 -26.37 -15.28
N SER A 21 13.69 -25.52 -14.92
CA SER A 21 13.40 -24.16 -14.47
C SER A 21 12.81 -23.42 -15.65
N SER A 22 11.49 -23.31 -15.68
CA SER A 22 10.79 -22.37 -16.54
C SER A 22 11.35 -21.00 -16.22
N LYS A 23 12.16 -20.43 -17.11
CA LYS A 23 12.50 -19.02 -17.09
C LYS A 23 11.17 -18.29 -17.17
N VAL A 24 10.71 -17.76 -16.03
CA VAL A 24 9.67 -16.74 -16.02
C VAL A 24 10.29 -15.58 -16.78
N GLU A 25 9.86 -15.36 -18.03
CA GLU A 25 10.14 -14.09 -18.69
C GLU A 25 9.57 -13.03 -17.76
N GLU A 26 10.46 -12.22 -17.18
CA GLU A 26 10.02 -11.03 -16.48
C GLU A 26 9.13 -10.25 -17.43
N PRO A 27 7.94 -9.81 -16.99
CA PRO A 27 7.09 -9.00 -17.83
C PRO A 27 7.94 -7.82 -18.30
N LYS A 28 8.05 -7.66 -19.62
CA LYS A 28 8.60 -6.43 -20.20
C LYS A 28 7.70 -5.30 -19.72
N VAL A 29 8.07 -4.67 -18.62
CA VAL A 29 7.55 -3.38 -18.23
C VAL A 29 7.95 -2.49 -19.40
N ASN A 30 7.00 -2.10 -20.23
CA ASN A 30 7.23 -0.98 -21.11
C ASN A 30 7.63 0.15 -20.18
N GLU A 31 8.90 0.54 -20.24
CA GLU A 31 9.41 1.74 -19.64
C GLU A 31 8.47 2.84 -20.14
N PHE A 32 7.58 3.29 -19.26
CA PHE A 32 6.72 4.41 -19.56
C PHE A 32 7.66 5.60 -19.48
N GLU A 33 8.31 5.87 -20.60
CA GLU A 33 9.18 7.02 -20.78
C GLU A 33 8.25 8.22 -20.70
N ILE A 34 8.07 8.75 -19.48
CA ILE A 34 7.47 10.06 -19.29
C ILE A 34 8.42 10.99 -20.01
N LYS A 35 8.05 11.39 -21.21
CA LYS A 35 8.84 12.35 -21.95
C LYS A 35 8.92 13.60 -21.07
N GLU A 36 10.14 14.10 -20.86
CA GLU A 36 10.39 15.25 -19.99
C GLU A 36 9.58 16.50 -20.40
N ASP A 37 9.11 16.55 -21.65
CA ASP A 37 8.24 17.60 -22.18
C ASP A 37 6.75 17.49 -21.75
N GLU A 38 6.32 16.35 -21.20
CA GLU A 38 5.02 16.15 -20.53
C GLU A 38 5.10 16.24 -18.99
N LEU A 39 6.28 16.51 -18.41
CA LEU A 39 6.42 16.78 -16.98
C LEU A 39 5.50 17.94 -16.60
N VAL A 40 4.68 17.71 -15.58
CA VAL A 40 3.67 18.67 -15.15
C VAL A 40 4.36 19.87 -14.50
N THR A 41 4.47 20.94 -15.27
CA THR A 41 4.94 22.22 -14.76
C THR A 41 3.82 22.91 -13.99
N SER A 42 4.18 23.86 -13.11
CA SER A 42 3.25 24.80 -12.47
C SER A 42 2.37 25.57 -13.45
N GLN A 43 2.71 25.56 -14.75
CA GLN A 43 1.90 26.11 -15.83
C GLN A 43 0.64 25.27 -16.12
N ASN A 44 0.71 23.94 -16.00
CA ASN A 44 -0.44 23.05 -16.21
C ASN A 44 -1.54 23.26 -15.17
N PHE A 45 -1.17 23.65 -13.95
CA PHE A 45 -2.13 23.97 -12.88
C PHE A 45 -2.89 25.26 -13.16
N LEU A 46 -2.23 26.27 -13.73
CA LEU A 46 -2.86 27.53 -14.15
C LEU A 46 -3.78 27.35 -15.37
N ASP A 47 -3.54 26.30 -16.17
CA ASP A 47 -4.41 25.89 -17.27
C ASP A 47 -5.63 25.06 -16.82
N GLY A 48 -5.80 24.85 -15.50
CA GLY A 48 -6.95 24.12 -14.93
C GLY A 48 -6.87 22.59 -15.07
N LYS A 49 -5.67 22.03 -15.29
CA LYS A 49 -5.44 20.59 -15.30
C LYS A 49 -4.97 20.12 -13.92
N LEU A 50 -5.39 18.91 -13.54
CA LEU A 50 -4.93 18.22 -12.33
C LEU A 50 -4.13 16.98 -12.71
N LEU A 51 -2.97 16.79 -12.07
CA LEU A 51 -2.22 15.54 -12.11
C LEU A 51 -2.59 14.68 -10.91
N LEU A 52 -2.95 13.43 -11.19
CA LEU A 52 -3.33 12.44 -10.19
C LEU A 52 -2.42 11.22 -10.33
N THR A 53 -1.81 10.79 -9.24
CA THR A 53 -1.03 9.54 -9.18
C THR A 53 -1.77 8.53 -8.32
N PHE A 54 -1.85 7.27 -8.76
CA PHE A 54 -2.53 6.21 -8.04
C PHE A 54 -1.57 5.05 -7.77
N ALA A 55 -1.26 4.82 -6.49
CA ALA A 55 -0.65 3.59 -6.02
C ALA A 55 -1.72 2.62 -5.51
N GLY A 56 -1.46 1.33 -5.71
CA GLY A 56 -2.26 0.25 -5.14
C GLY A 56 -2.01 0.08 -3.64
N ASP A 57 -1.90 -1.18 -3.23
CA ASP A 57 -1.82 -1.54 -1.82
C ASP A 57 -0.42 -1.30 -1.26
N ILE A 58 -0.31 -0.36 -0.31
CA ILE A 58 0.91 -0.20 0.49
C ILE A 58 0.84 -1.11 1.72
N MET A 59 1.30 -2.35 1.53
CA MET A 59 1.17 -3.42 2.51
C MET A 59 2.47 -3.74 3.26
N ALA A 60 2.33 -4.02 4.56
CA ALA A 60 3.41 -4.27 5.49
C ALA A 60 3.89 -5.74 5.48
N HIS A 61 4.50 -6.16 4.37
CA HIS A 61 5.21 -7.45 4.31
C HIS A 61 6.50 -7.45 5.16
N SER A 62 7.04 -8.63 5.47
CA SER A 62 8.22 -8.81 6.34
C SER A 62 9.42 -7.99 5.89
N GLU A 63 9.58 -7.86 4.58
CA GLU A 63 10.62 -7.14 3.87
C GLU A 63 10.47 -5.63 4.14
N ASN A 64 9.23 -5.15 4.10
CA ASN A 64 8.88 -3.73 4.27
C ASN A 64 8.83 -3.30 5.75
N THR A 65 8.71 -4.24 6.70
CA THR A 65 8.48 -3.94 8.14
C THR A 65 9.74 -3.89 8.99
N ARG A 66 10.90 -4.22 8.44
CA ARG A 66 12.18 -4.36 9.18
C ARG A 66 13.20 -3.27 8.90
N GLY A 67 12.88 -2.26 8.09
CA GLY A 67 13.82 -1.25 7.62
C GLY A 67 13.42 0.20 7.93
N ASN A 68 14.20 1.12 7.34
CA ASN A 68 13.84 2.52 7.27
C ASN A 68 12.74 2.69 6.21
N PHE A 69 11.54 3.09 6.62
CA PHE A 69 10.37 3.06 5.71
C PHE A 69 10.46 4.08 4.58
N GLN A 70 11.27 5.13 4.74
CA GLN A 70 11.53 6.12 3.69
C GLN A 70 12.16 5.46 2.45
N ASP A 71 12.99 4.43 2.65
CA ASP A 71 13.71 3.73 1.58
C ASP A 71 12.74 3.01 0.62
N ILE A 72 11.50 2.72 1.05
CA ILE A 72 10.45 2.10 0.22
C ILE A 72 10.12 3.00 -0.99
N TYR A 73 10.23 4.31 -0.83
CA TYR A 73 9.70 5.29 -1.77
C TYR A 73 10.77 6.07 -2.53
N THR A 74 12.06 5.88 -2.21
CA THR A 74 13.16 6.71 -2.74
C THR A 74 13.18 6.80 -4.27
N GLU A 75 12.91 5.69 -4.96
CA GLU A 75 12.96 5.66 -6.44
C GLU A 75 11.72 6.27 -7.11
N ILE A 76 10.63 6.50 -6.36
CA ILE A 76 9.37 7.03 -6.90
C ILE A 76 8.98 8.39 -6.31
N GLU A 77 9.75 8.92 -5.36
CA GLU A 77 9.43 10.14 -4.62
C GLU A 77 9.19 11.34 -5.56
N ASP A 78 10.02 11.48 -6.59
CA ASP A 78 9.87 12.55 -7.58
C ASP A 78 8.56 12.42 -8.38
N ILE A 79 8.14 11.19 -8.71
CA ILE A 79 6.88 10.94 -9.43
C ILE A 79 5.68 11.25 -8.53
N VAL A 80 5.74 10.83 -7.27
CA VAL A 80 4.64 10.99 -6.31
C VAL A 80 4.46 12.46 -5.91
N LYS A 81 5.55 13.21 -5.74
CA LYS A 81 5.50 14.63 -5.34
C LYS A 81 5.08 15.60 -6.44
N GLN A 82 5.17 15.20 -7.70
CA GLN A 82 4.75 16.03 -8.83
C GLN A 82 3.22 16.14 -8.96
N ALA A 83 2.47 15.16 -8.45
CA ALA A 83 1.02 15.16 -8.56
C ALA A 83 0.35 16.07 -7.54
N ASP A 84 -0.77 16.68 -7.93
CA ASP A 84 -1.63 17.46 -7.04
C ASP A 84 -2.26 16.54 -5.99
N PHE A 85 -2.65 15.35 -6.42
CA PHE A 85 -3.16 14.30 -5.55
C PHE A 85 -2.50 12.97 -5.85
N SER A 86 -1.81 12.44 -4.85
CA SER A 86 -1.19 11.12 -4.87
C SER A 86 -1.96 10.19 -3.92
N PHE A 87 -2.62 9.22 -4.53
CA PHE A 87 -3.50 8.25 -3.87
C PHE A 87 -2.75 6.97 -3.50
N ALA A 88 -3.05 6.41 -2.33
CA ALA A 88 -2.59 5.07 -1.93
C ALA A 88 -3.69 4.31 -1.18
N ASN A 89 -3.75 2.98 -1.34
CA ASN A 89 -4.57 2.13 -0.49
C ASN A 89 -3.74 1.60 0.70
N LEU A 90 -4.07 2.03 1.92
CA LEU A 90 -3.37 1.57 3.11
C LEU A 90 -3.93 0.23 3.60
N GLU A 91 -3.35 -0.87 3.10
CA GLU A 91 -3.76 -2.24 3.43
C GLU A 91 -3.09 -2.77 4.70
N THR A 92 -3.20 -2.00 5.79
CA THR A 92 -2.72 -2.38 7.12
C THR A 92 -3.36 -1.53 8.21
N SER A 93 -3.47 -2.06 9.43
CA SER A 93 -3.85 -1.25 10.59
C SER A 93 -2.68 -0.39 11.08
N VAL A 94 -2.95 0.85 11.50
CA VAL A 94 -1.96 1.73 12.17
C VAL A 94 -2.26 1.78 13.66
N ASP A 95 -1.44 1.12 14.47
CA ASP A 95 -1.62 1.06 15.93
C ASP A 95 -0.29 0.96 16.68
N ASN A 96 0.08 2.03 17.37
CA ASN A 96 1.30 2.07 18.17
C ASN A 96 1.29 1.10 19.37
N LYS A 97 0.12 0.63 19.81
CA LYS A 97 -0.04 -0.30 20.94
C LYS A 97 0.14 -1.77 20.53
N LYS A 98 0.10 -2.08 19.23
CA LYS A 98 0.30 -3.43 18.71
C LYS A 98 1.69 -3.56 18.13
N GLU A 99 2.32 -4.71 18.34
CA GLU A 99 3.60 -5.02 17.69
C GLU A 99 3.46 -4.98 16.17
N TYR A 100 4.58 -4.71 15.48
CA TYR A 100 4.63 -4.88 14.05
C TYR A 100 4.27 -6.33 13.70
N SER A 101 3.34 -6.50 12.78
CA SER A 101 2.95 -7.81 12.30
C SER A 101 2.68 -7.78 10.81
N SER A 102 3.08 -8.86 10.16
CA SER A 102 2.83 -9.10 8.74
C SER A 102 1.71 -10.14 8.58
N TYR A 103 1.64 -10.80 7.42
CA TYR A 103 0.64 -11.81 7.13
C TYR A 103 0.56 -12.87 8.26
N PRO A 104 -0.65 -13.30 8.70
CA PRO A 104 -1.97 -13.01 8.12
C PRO A 104 -2.72 -11.81 8.73
N ARG A 105 -2.12 -11.05 9.65
CA ARG A 105 -2.77 -9.90 10.29
C ARG A 105 -1.82 -8.71 10.36
N PHE A 106 -2.08 -7.67 9.61
CA PHE A 106 -1.17 -6.55 9.40
C PHE A 106 -1.35 -5.44 10.42
N SER A 107 -0.27 -5.12 11.12
CA SER A 107 -0.18 -4.01 12.05
C SER A 107 1.13 -3.27 11.83
N VAL A 108 1.04 -1.95 11.67
CA VAL A 108 2.20 -1.05 11.62
C VAL A 108 2.09 0.04 12.67
N LYS A 109 3.25 0.63 13.01
CA LYS A 109 3.31 1.86 13.78
C LYS A 109 3.12 3.07 12.87
N GLU A 110 2.85 4.24 13.46
CA GLU A 110 2.63 5.50 12.74
C GLU A 110 3.75 5.81 11.73
N LYS A 111 5.00 5.48 12.04
CA LYS A 111 6.17 5.71 11.18
C LYS A 111 6.05 5.12 9.77
N TYR A 112 5.34 4.01 9.61
CA TYR A 112 5.16 3.37 8.30
C TYR A 112 4.28 4.23 7.39
N ALA A 113 3.15 4.71 7.92
CA ALA A 113 2.26 5.61 7.19
C ALA A 113 2.86 7.01 7.02
N ASP A 114 3.65 7.47 8.00
CA ASP A 114 4.40 8.74 7.91
C ASP A 114 5.36 8.74 6.72
N ALA A 115 6.07 7.64 6.47
CA ALA A 115 6.97 7.53 5.32
C ALA A 115 6.23 7.66 3.97
N ALA A 116 5.03 7.09 3.84
CA ALA A 116 4.20 7.27 2.64
C ALA A 116 3.78 8.74 2.44
N ILE A 117 3.40 9.40 3.54
CA ILE A 117 3.02 10.82 3.50
C ILE A 117 4.22 11.71 3.16
N GLU A 118 5.39 11.42 3.73
CA GLU A 118 6.64 12.14 3.44
C GLU A 118 7.09 11.95 1.99
N ALA A 119 6.85 10.78 1.41
CA ALA A 119 7.09 10.48 0.01
C ALA A 119 6.17 11.25 -0.96
N GLY A 120 5.10 11.88 -0.46
CA GLY A 120 4.19 12.74 -1.23
C GLY A 120 2.76 12.21 -1.38
N PHE A 121 2.44 11.02 -0.86
CA PHE A 121 1.04 10.56 -0.85
C PHE A 121 0.20 11.43 0.09
N ASN A 122 -0.88 12.00 -0.45
CA ASN A 122 -1.76 12.90 0.30
C ASN A 122 -3.22 12.47 0.26
N VAL A 123 -3.58 11.37 -0.41
CA VAL A 123 -4.93 10.79 -0.37
C VAL A 123 -4.89 9.30 -0.05
N PHE A 124 -5.58 8.87 1.00
CA PHE A 124 -5.55 7.48 1.46
C PHE A 124 -6.92 6.79 1.49
N SER A 125 -7.02 5.60 0.88
CA SER A 125 -8.11 4.66 1.15
C SER A 125 -7.75 3.82 2.39
N LEU A 126 -8.68 3.72 3.35
CA LEU A 126 -8.47 2.97 4.59
C LEU A 126 -9.34 1.70 4.70
N VAL A 127 -10.10 1.38 3.64
CA VAL A 127 -10.98 0.20 3.62
C VAL A 127 -10.51 -0.74 2.51
N ASN A 128 -10.18 -1.95 2.93
CA ASN A 128 -9.63 -3.05 2.14
C ASN A 128 -9.86 -4.35 2.94
N ASN A 129 -9.45 -5.50 2.41
CA ASN A 129 -9.63 -6.80 3.07
C ASN A 129 -8.90 -6.92 4.42
N HIS A 130 -7.87 -6.12 4.69
CA HIS A 130 -7.13 -6.13 5.96
C HIS A 130 -7.50 -5.00 6.92
N CYS A 131 -8.46 -4.13 6.58
CA CYS A 131 -8.86 -3.04 7.46
C CYS A 131 -9.47 -3.52 8.79
N ASN A 132 -9.90 -4.79 8.85
CA ASN A 132 -10.56 -5.40 10.00
C ASN A 132 -9.70 -6.44 10.75
N ASP A 133 -8.40 -6.54 10.48
CA ASP A 133 -7.50 -7.54 11.08
C ASP A 133 -7.49 -7.51 12.63
N PHE A 134 -7.72 -6.34 13.20
CA PHE A 134 -7.83 -6.12 14.65
C PHE A 134 -9.20 -5.59 15.07
N GLY A 135 -10.22 -5.85 14.25
CA GLY A 135 -11.59 -5.45 14.53
C GLY A 135 -11.75 -3.93 14.71
N LYS A 136 -12.74 -3.57 15.54
CA LYS A 136 -13.05 -2.18 15.88
C LYS A 136 -11.85 -1.40 16.44
N ALA A 137 -10.98 -2.05 17.22
CA ALA A 137 -9.83 -1.39 17.82
C ALA A 137 -8.83 -0.93 16.75
N GLY A 138 -8.50 -1.79 15.77
CA GLY A 138 -7.65 -1.45 14.63
C GLY A 138 -8.25 -0.32 13.79
N LEU A 139 -9.52 -0.45 13.41
CA LEU A 139 -10.24 0.59 12.66
C LEU A 139 -10.21 1.95 13.36
N GLU A 140 -10.49 1.99 14.66
CA GLU A 140 -10.46 3.23 15.43
C GLU A 140 -9.06 3.81 15.58
N SER A 141 -8.04 2.96 15.72
CA SER A 141 -6.65 3.40 15.80
C SER A 141 -6.19 4.03 14.49
N THR A 142 -6.38 3.33 13.37
CA THR A 142 -6.04 3.85 12.03
C THR A 142 -6.74 5.17 11.75
N ARG A 143 -8.04 5.26 12.01
CA ARG A 143 -8.79 6.52 11.84
C ARG A 143 -8.25 7.64 12.73
N LYS A 144 -7.97 7.38 14.01
CA LYS A 144 -7.45 8.40 14.93
C LYS A 144 -6.09 8.92 14.49
N TYR A 145 -5.23 8.04 13.98
CA TYR A 145 -3.95 8.45 13.41
C TYR A 145 -4.16 9.42 12.23
N PHE A 146 -4.98 9.06 11.24
CA PHE A 146 -5.25 9.94 10.09
C PHE A 146 -5.95 11.25 10.46
N GLU A 147 -6.92 11.23 11.38
CA GLU A 147 -7.57 12.45 11.91
C GLU A 147 -6.52 13.39 12.57
N LYS A 148 -5.62 12.81 13.38
CA LYS A 148 -4.54 13.57 14.04
C LYS A 148 -3.57 14.15 13.01
N LYS A 149 -3.09 13.32 12.07
CA LYS A 149 -2.11 13.72 11.07
C LYS A 149 -2.65 14.76 10.10
N GLN A 150 -3.91 14.61 9.66
CA GLN A 150 -4.59 15.59 8.82
C GLN A 150 -4.66 16.96 9.50
N ASN A 151 -5.06 17.03 10.77
CA ASN A 151 -5.09 18.30 11.50
C ASN A 151 -3.69 18.93 11.64
N GLN A 152 -2.65 18.11 11.86
CA GLN A 152 -1.27 18.59 11.98
C GLN A 152 -0.75 19.18 10.66
N LEU A 153 -1.03 18.54 9.53
CA LEU A 153 -0.59 18.99 8.21
C LEU A 153 -1.39 20.20 7.74
N ASN A 154 -2.70 20.22 7.97
CA ASN A 154 -3.54 21.37 7.63
C ASN A 154 -3.08 22.64 8.35
N ALA A 155 -2.64 22.54 9.62
CA ALA A 155 -2.05 23.66 10.35
C ALA A 155 -0.73 24.18 9.74
N GLN A 156 -0.11 23.41 8.84
CA GLN A 156 1.10 23.75 8.09
C GLN A 156 0.79 24.07 6.61
N ASN A 157 -0.48 24.27 6.25
CA ASN A 157 -0.94 24.42 4.86
C ASN A 157 -0.54 23.24 3.95
N LYS A 158 -0.44 22.04 4.52
CA LYS A 158 -0.23 20.79 3.77
C LYS A 158 -1.50 19.98 3.82
N GLU A 159 -1.95 19.52 2.66
CA GLU A 159 -3.20 18.78 2.56
C GLU A 159 -2.96 17.28 2.78
N LEU A 160 -3.88 16.66 3.52
CA LEU A 160 -3.96 15.20 3.66
C LEU A 160 -5.44 14.83 3.69
N TYR A 161 -5.82 13.85 2.88
CA TYR A 161 -7.17 13.34 2.76
C TYR A 161 -7.20 11.84 3.02
N PHE A 162 -8.30 11.35 3.57
CA PHE A 162 -8.51 9.92 3.74
C PHE A 162 -9.99 9.58 3.74
N ALA A 163 -10.32 8.34 3.33
CA ALA A 163 -11.69 7.86 3.25
C ALA A 163 -11.86 6.44 3.81
N GLY A 164 -13.12 6.05 4.05
CA GLY A 164 -13.51 4.68 4.41
C GLY A 164 -13.95 4.52 5.87
N ILE A 165 -13.11 4.88 6.85
CA ILE A 165 -13.43 4.68 8.28
C ILE A 165 -14.06 5.94 8.87
N LYS A 166 -15.38 5.94 9.09
CA LYS A 166 -16.11 7.10 9.64
C LYS A 166 -16.45 6.94 11.12
N LYS A 167 -16.44 8.06 11.83
CA LYS A 167 -16.98 8.21 13.18
C LYS A 167 -18.47 7.82 13.13
N LYS A 168 -18.95 6.97 14.04
CA LYS A 168 -20.38 6.59 14.09
C LYS A 168 -21.21 7.87 14.28
N GLN A 169 -21.93 8.28 13.24
CA GLN A 169 -22.89 9.38 13.37
C GLN A 169 -24.00 8.89 14.30
N ARG A 170 -24.25 9.64 15.39
CA ARG A 170 -25.47 9.44 16.17
C ARG A 170 -26.61 9.83 15.25
N ARG A 171 -27.37 8.85 14.75
CA ARG A 171 -28.65 9.15 14.09
C ARG A 171 -29.47 9.91 15.13
N ALA A 172 -29.85 11.15 14.82
CA ALA A 172 -30.91 11.81 15.57
C ALA A 172 -32.11 10.85 15.53
N ASN A 173 -32.70 10.56 16.69
CA ASN A 173 -33.88 9.71 16.78
C ASN A 173 -34.99 10.35 15.94
N THR A 174 -35.15 9.90 14.70
CA THR A 174 -36.43 10.03 14.01
C THR A 174 -37.38 9.07 14.69
N VAL A 175 -38.10 9.60 15.68
CA VAL A 175 -39.32 8.99 16.19
C VAL A 175 -40.21 8.79 14.97
N ARG A 176 -40.33 7.53 14.52
CA ARG A 176 -41.47 7.15 13.70
C ARG A 176 -42.65 7.14 14.66
N SER A 177 -43.51 8.13 14.53
CA SER A 177 -44.88 8.02 15.04
C SER A 177 -45.53 6.89 14.26
N ASP A 178 -45.98 5.87 14.99
CA ASP A 178 -46.76 4.74 14.50
C ASP A 178 -48.02 5.18 13.74
#